data_AF-A0A1Y2SL95-F1
#
_entry.id   AF-A0A1Y2SL95-F1
#
_cell.length_a   1.000
_cell.length_b   1.000
_cell.length_c   1.000
_cell.angle_alpha   90.00
_cell.angle_beta   90.00
_cell.angle_gamma   90.00
#
_symmetry.space_group_name_H-M   'P 1'
#
loop_
_entity.id
_entity.type
_entity.pdbx_description
1 polymer ?
#
loop_
_entity_poly.entity_id
_entity_poly.type
_entity_poly.pdbx_seq_one_letter_code
_entity_poly.pdbx_strand_id
1 'polypeptide(L)'
;MKVQNSSIDSELINVFKNDINSKFFRDMKGKKIDPVLLDGPAEKILLTTQKEKVDASVTMISEVIYFRLNVTAESTGRTFNGQGWSLSSVGAGRFSGGLYSDDLTLLYIKAHKFWFYEFLTLIFVTFYDKESQYLGTFRGNGLSTVNGVGSGAGIFY
;
A
#
# COMPACT_ATOMS: atom_id res chain seq x y z
N MET A 1 -40.94 3.44 -13.35
CA MET A 1 -40.41 4.26 -12.25
C MET A 1 -39.45 3.44 -11.41
N LYS A 2 -38.14 3.68 -11.51
CA LYS A 2 -37.13 3.00 -10.68
C LYS A 2 -35.86 3.85 -10.60
N VAL A 3 -35.94 5.03 -9.98
CA VAL A 3 -34.77 5.86 -9.69
C VAL A 3 -35.07 6.64 -8.41
N GLN A 4 -34.71 6.10 -7.24
CA GLN A 4 -34.66 6.88 -5.98
C GLN A 4 -33.91 6.18 -4.83
N ASN A 5 -33.75 4.84 -4.85
CA ASN A 5 -33.13 4.12 -3.73
C ASN A 5 -31.60 4.27 -3.61
N SER A 6 -30.85 4.50 -4.69
CA SER A 6 -29.37 4.51 -4.62
C SER A 6 -28.77 5.78 -4.01
N SER A 7 -29.50 6.90 -4.06
CA SER A 7 -29.00 8.19 -3.55
C SER A 7 -29.10 8.26 -2.03
N ILE A 8 -30.22 7.77 -1.48
CA ILE A 8 -30.54 7.78 -0.04
C ILE A 8 -29.53 6.93 0.75
N ASP A 9 -29.17 5.76 0.22
CA ASP A 9 -28.18 4.88 0.86
C ASP A 9 -26.78 5.53 0.91
N SER A 10 -26.40 6.26 -0.14
CA SER A 10 -25.08 6.92 -0.20
C SER A 10 -24.97 8.11 0.77
N GLU A 11 -26.05 8.87 0.94
CA GLU A 11 -26.12 9.98 1.90
C GLU A 11 -26.10 9.47 3.34
N LEU A 12 -26.86 8.42 3.64
CA LEU A 12 -26.85 7.77 4.96
C LEU A 12 -25.47 7.24 5.31
N ILE A 13 -24.80 6.54 4.39
CA ILE A 13 -23.43 6.03 4.60
C ILE A 13 -22.45 7.19 4.88
N ASN A 14 -22.58 8.31 4.19
CA ASN A 14 -21.72 9.47 4.40
C ASN A 14 -21.99 10.17 5.73
N VAL A 15 -23.26 10.28 6.14
CA VAL A 15 -23.65 10.81 7.46
C VAL A 15 -23.11 9.93 8.58
N PHE A 16 -23.26 8.60 8.48
CA PHE A 16 -22.71 7.66 9.47
C PHE A 16 -21.18 7.74 9.55
N LYS A 17 -20.49 7.81 8.41
CA LYS A 17 -19.02 7.98 8.38
C LYS A 17 -18.57 9.27 9.05
N ASN A 18 -19.26 10.38 8.77
CA ASN A 18 -18.92 11.69 9.34
C ASN A 18 -19.19 11.76 10.84
N ASP A 19 -20.28 11.14 11.33
CA ASP A 19 -20.60 11.09 12.75
C ASP A 19 -19.61 10.21 13.53
N ILE A 20 -19.23 9.05 12.98
CA ILE A 20 -18.20 8.18 13.59
C ILE A 20 -16.86 8.90 13.67
N ASN A 21 -16.43 9.53 12.57
CA ASN A 21 -15.15 10.25 12.52
C ASN A 21 -15.13 11.40 13.53
N SER A 22 -16.17 12.24 13.52
CA SER A 22 -16.21 13.41 14.41
C SER A 22 -16.25 13.03 15.89
N LYS A 23 -17.00 11.99 16.26
CA LYS A 23 -17.01 11.45 17.63
C LYS A 23 -15.65 10.89 18.03
N PHE A 24 -15.04 10.08 17.16
CA PHE A 24 -13.72 9.50 17.42
C PHE A 24 -12.65 10.59 17.63
N PHE A 25 -12.57 11.58 16.74
CA PHE A 25 -11.60 12.66 16.85
C PHE A 25 -11.82 13.54 18.08
N ARG A 26 -13.08 13.80 18.46
CA ARG A 26 -13.40 14.52 19.70
C ARG A 26 -12.94 13.74 20.92
N ASP A 27 -13.23 12.45 20.97
CA ASP A 27 -12.99 11.62 22.15
C ASP A 27 -11.51 11.26 22.34
N MET A 28 -10.70 11.39 21.28
CA MET A 28 -9.25 11.20 21.27
C MET A 28 -8.45 12.50 21.46
N LYS A 29 -9.06 13.67 21.30
CA LYS A 29 -8.36 14.96 21.41
C LYS A 29 -7.91 15.21 22.85
N GLY A 30 -6.59 15.21 23.06
CA GLY A 30 -5.98 15.48 24.36
C GLY A 30 -5.83 14.28 25.28
N LYS A 31 -6.25 13.07 24.88
CA LYS A 31 -5.93 11.85 25.62
C LYS A 31 -4.53 11.37 25.26
N LYS A 32 -3.65 11.27 26.27
CA LYS A 32 -2.39 10.52 26.15
C LYS A 32 -2.74 9.04 26.21
N ILE A 33 -2.47 8.31 25.12
CA ILE A 33 -2.68 6.87 25.08
C ILE A 33 -1.49 6.21 25.76
N ASP A 34 -1.77 5.43 26.80
CA ASP A 34 -0.75 4.67 27.52
C ASP A 34 -0.17 3.61 26.58
N PRO A 35 1.16 3.59 26.30
CA PRO A 35 1.76 2.66 25.34
C PRO A 35 1.54 1.19 25.68
N VAL A 36 1.19 0.87 26.94
CA VAL A 36 0.89 -0.48 27.41
C VAL A 36 -0.50 -0.99 26.97
N LEU A 37 -1.42 -0.11 26.56
CA LEU A 37 -2.77 -0.48 26.11
C LEU A 37 -2.87 -0.72 24.58
N LEU A 38 -1.74 -0.79 23.88
CA LEU A 38 -1.64 -0.77 22.42
C LEU A 38 -1.28 -2.13 21.77
N ASP A 39 -1.64 -3.26 22.38
CA ASP A 39 -1.35 -4.62 21.86
C ASP A 39 -2.28 -5.09 20.71
N GLY A 40 -2.89 -4.17 19.94
CA GLY A 40 -3.95 -4.52 19.00
C GLY A 40 -3.97 -3.69 17.70
N PRO A 41 -4.90 -3.98 16.77
CA PRO A 41 -5.01 -3.34 15.45
C PRO A 41 -5.10 -1.79 15.47
N ALA A 42 -5.37 -1.20 16.63
CA ALA A 42 -5.22 0.22 16.91
C ALA A 42 -3.78 0.72 16.69
N GLU A 43 -2.74 -0.08 16.99
CA GLU A 43 -1.34 0.19 16.66
C GLU A 43 -1.15 0.28 15.13
N LYS A 44 -1.80 -0.58 14.35
CA LYS A 44 -1.72 -0.55 12.87
C LYS A 44 -2.42 0.67 12.25
N ILE A 45 -3.36 1.27 12.99
CA ILE A 45 -4.10 2.48 12.60
C ILE A 45 -3.37 3.74 13.11
N LEU A 46 -2.76 3.72 14.31
CA LEU A 46 -2.01 4.82 14.93
C LEU A 46 -0.55 4.93 14.44
N LEU A 47 0.13 3.82 14.11
CA LEU A 47 1.41 3.80 13.37
C LEU A 47 1.27 4.26 11.92
N THR A 48 0.06 4.64 11.49
CA THR A 48 -0.16 5.68 10.48
C THR A 48 0.20 7.07 11.04
N THR A 49 1.27 7.14 11.84
CA THR A 49 1.91 8.38 12.27
C THR A 49 2.68 8.88 11.06
N GLN A 50 2.16 9.95 10.43
CA GLN A 50 2.77 10.73 9.34
C GLN A 50 3.78 9.99 8.44
N LYS A 51 3.36 8.89 7.81
CA LYS A 51 4.11 8.37 6.67
C LYS A 51 3.92 9.32 5.50
N GLU A 52 5.01 9.80 4.94
CA GLU A 52 4.96 10.50 3.67
C GLU A 52 4.30 9.56 2.66
N LYS A 53 3.21 10.02 2.06
CA LYS A 53 2.47 9.30 1.04
C LYS A 53 2.62 10.05 -0.28
N VAL A 54 3.08 9.33 -1.29
CA VAL A 54 2.95 9.76 -2.69
C VAL A 54 2.05 8.80 -3.43
N ASP A 55 1.27 9.32 -4.37
CA ASP A 55 0.52 8.47 -5.29
C ASP A 55 1.52 7.72 -6.19
N ALA A 56 1.23 6.45 -6.43
CA ALA A 56 2.10 5.56 -7.16
C ALA A 56 1.29 4.54 -7.95
N SER A 57 1.92 3.98 -8.98
CA SER A 57 1.37 2.87 -9.76
C SER A 57 2.35 1.70 -9.79
N VAL A 58 1.80 0.50 -9.97
CA VAL A 58 2.59 -0.73 -10.12
C VAL A 58 2.21 -1.41 -11.43
N THR A 59 3.22 -1.89 -12.14
CA THR A 59 3.04 -2.85 -13.23
C THR A 59 3.85 -4.10 -12.93
N MET A 60 3.29 -5.27 -13.24
CA MET A 60 3.94 -6.55 -12.98
C MET A 60 3.72 -7.50 -14.14
N ILE A 61 4.75 -8.30 -14.44
CA ILE A 61 4.70 -9.43 -15.38
C ILE A 61 5.29 -10.65 -14.66
N SER A 62 4.57 -11.77 -14.64
CA SER A 62 4.95 -13.02 -13.99
C SER A 62 4.98 -14.17 -14.99
N GLU A 63 6.08 -14.92 -14.97
CA GLU A 63 6.34 -16.16 -15.71
C GLU A 63 6.39 -17.35 -14.74
N VAL A 64 5.53 -17.33 -13.72
CA VAL A 64 5.46 -18.27 -12.57
C VAL A 64 6.64 -18.13 -11.62
N ILE A 65 7.82 -18.58 -12.04
CA ILE A 65 9.01 -18.66 -11.20
C ILE A 65 9.79 -17.34 -11.24
N TYR A 66 9.69 -16.61 -12.35
CA TYR A 66 10.35 -15.32 -12.54
C TYR A 66 9.32 -14.23 -12.72
N PHE A 67 9.61 -13.03 -12.23
CA PHE A 67 8.75 -11.87 -12.44
C PHE A 67 9.56 -10.58 -12.57
N ARG A 68 8.90 -9.57 -13.15
CA ARG A 68 9.35 -8.18 -13.18
C ARG A 68 8.25 -7.31 -12.60
N LEU A 69 8.62 -6.36 -11.75
CA LEU A 69 7.70 -5.45 -11.08
C LEU A 69 8.28 -4.04 -11.12
N ASN A 70 7.49 -3.09 -11.61
CA ASN A 70 7.83 -1.68 -11.59
C ASN A 70 6.91 -0.93 -10.63
N VAL A 71 7.47 -0.11 -9.73
CA VAL A 71 6.70 0.81 -8.89
C VAL A 71 7.08 2.24 -9.24
N THR A 72 6.16 3.00 -9.81
CA THR A 72 6.39 4.38 -10.24
C THR A 72 5.73 5.35 -9.27
N ALA A 73 6.50 6.25 -8.69
CA ALA A 73 5.99 7.35 -7.86
C ALA A 73 5.57 8.52 -8.76
N GLU A 74 4.27 8.80 -8.82
CA GLU A 74 3.69 9.72 -9.82
C GLU A 74 4.20 11.16 -9.66
N SER A 75 4.44 11.61 -8.43
CA SER A 75 4.88 12.99 -8.16
C SER A 75 6.31 13.28 -8.61
N THR A 76 7.17 12.26 -8.69
CA THR A 76 8.59 12.42 -9.04
C THR A 76 8.98 11.75 -10.34
N GLY A 77 8.13 10.86 -10.88
CA GLY A 77 8.44 10.00 -12.02
C GLY A 77 9.45 8.88 -11.73
N ARG A 78 10.01 8.83 -10.51
CA ARG A 78 10.98 7.79 -10.11
C ARG A 78 10.32 6.43 -10.17
N THR A 79 11.03 5.47 -10.75
CA THR A 79 10.53 4.10 -10.90
C THR A 79 11.48 3.10 -10.26
N PHE A 80 10.97 2.32 -9.31
CA PHE A 80 11.64 1.12 -8.84
C PHE A 80 11.48 0.02 -9.87
N ASN A 81 12.58 -0.47 -10.42
CA ASN A 81 12.57 -1.65 -11.28
C ASN A 81 13.09 -2.85 -10.49
N GLY A 82 12.19 -3.79 -10.21
CA GLY A 82 12.45 -4.99 -9.46
C GLY A 82 12.28 -6.24 -10.29
N GLN A 83 13.12 -7.24 -10.02
CA GLN A 83 13.00 -8.57 -10.58
C GLN A 83 13.43 -9.61 -9.56
N GLY A 84 12.93 -10.82 -9.70
CA GLY A 84 13.25 -11.88 -8.77
C GLY A 84 12.47 -13.14 -9.03
N TRP A 85 12.31 -13.93 -7.97
CA TRP A 85 11.56 -15.16 -8.02
C TRP A 85 10.15 -14.95 -7.44
N SER A 86 9.21 -15.71 -7.95
CA SER A 86 7.83 -15.71 -7.48
C SER A 86 7.27 -17.13 -7.41
N LEU A 87 6.22 -17.28 -6.62
CA LEU A 87 5.29 -18.40 -6.67
C LEU A 87 3.93 -17.81 -7.00
N SER A 88 3.69 -17.56 -8.29
CA SER A 88 2.49 -16.89 -8.78
C SER A 88 1.98 -17.50 -10.08
N SER A 89 0.75 -17.15 -10.46
CA SER A 89 0.24 -17.49 -11.80
C SER A 89 1.00 -16.74 -12.91
N VAL A 90 1.00 -17.28 -14.12
CA VAL A 90 1.45 -16.55 -15.32
C VAL A 90 0.49 -15.39 -15.56
N GLY A 91 1.02 -14.21 -15.84
CA GLY A 91 0.16 -13.08 -16.16
C GLY A 91 0.82 -11.72 -16.11
N ALA A 92 -0.02 -10.70 -16.19
CA ALA A 92 0.37 -9.31 -16.00
C ALA A 92 -0.67 -8.60 -15.13
N GLY A 93 -0.23 -7.56 -14.43
CA GLY A 93 -1.07 -6.76 -13.56
C GLY A 93 -0.71 -5.29 -13.60
N ARG A 94 -1.72 -4.44 -13.41
CA ARG A 94 -1.55 -3.00 -13.24
C ARG A 94 -2.38 -2.51 -12.05
N PHE A 95 -1.75 -1.77 -11.17
CA PHE A 95 -2.33 -1.29 -9.91
C PHE A 95 -2.05 0.19 -9.72
N SER A 96 -2.96 0.87 -9.03
CA SER A 96 -2.81 2.25 -8.58
C SER A 96 -2.98 2.29 -7.07
N GLY A 97 -2.25 3.18 -6.40
CA GLY A 97 -2.25 3.23 -4.95
C GLY A 97 -1.32 4.29 -4.39
N GLY A 98 -0.78 4.01 -3.20
CA GLY A 98 0.14 4.89 -2.50
C GLY A 98 1.44 4.19 -2.14
N LEU A 99 2.55 4.92 -2.25
CA LEU A 99 3.84 4.57 -1.68
C LEU A 99 3.99 5.32 -0.35
N TYR A 100 4.19 4.55 0.72
CA TYR A 100 4.24 5.02 2.09
C TYR A 100 5.63 4.77 2.68
N SER A 101 6.28 5.81 3.20
CA SER A 101 7.58 5.73 3.86
C SER A 101 7.65 6.74 5.01
N ASP A 102 8.48 6.48 6.01
CA ASP A 102 8.85 7.51 7.00
C ASP A 102 9.86 8.52 6.42
N ASP A 103 10.62 8.09 5.39
CA ASP A 103 11.56 8.92 4.62
C ASP A 103 11.56 8.44 3.16
N LEU A 104 10.88 9.17 2.27
CA LEU A 104 10.83 8.80 0.84
C LEU A 104 12.19 8.93 0.17
N THR A 105 13.03 9.86 0.59
CA THR A 105 14.37 10.05 0.03
C THR A 105 15.25 8.84 0.33
N LEU A 106 15.22 8.36 1.57
CA LEU A 106 15.94 7.16 1.98
C LEU A 106 15.44 5.93 1.24
N LEU A 107 14.12 5.80 1.07
CA LEU A 107 13.53 4.71 0.28
C LEU A 107 14.03 4.72 -1.17
N TYR A 108 14.03 5.87 -1.85
CA TYR A 108 14.52 5.98 -3.22
C TYR A 108 16.02 5.67 -3.36
N ILE A 109 16.83 5.96 -2.34
CA ILE A 109 18.29 5.75 -2.40
C ILE A 109 18.67 4.32 -1.97
N LYS A 110 18.00 3.77 -0.96
CA LYS A 110 18.44 2.54 -0.29
C LYS A 110 17.61 1.31 -0.58
N ALA A 111 16.44 1.40 -1.20
CA ALA A 111 15.65 0.22 -1.54
C ALA A 111 16.42 -0.67 -2.53
N HIS A 112 16.77 -1.88 -2.07
CA HIS A 112 17.51 -2.88 -2.85
C HIS A 112 16.83 -4.25 -2.87
N LYS A 113 16.06 -4.57 -1.82
CA LYS A 113 15.31 -5.82 -1.70
C LYS A 113 13.83 -5.51 -1.57
N PHE A 114 12.99 -6.40 -2.05
CA PHE A 114 11.56 -6.24 -1.88
C PHE A 114 10.83 -7.57 -1.75
N TRP A 115 9.62 -7.49 -1.21
CA TRP A 115 8.63 -8.55 -1.26
C TRP A 115 7.35 -7.98 -1.84
N PHE A 116 6.68 -8.73 -2.69
CA PHE A 116 5.30 -8.44 -3.08
C PHE A 116 4.37 -9.55 -2.61
N TYR A 117 3.16 -9.16 -2.24
CA TYR A 117 2.03 -10.04 -2.01
C TYR A 117 0.85 -9.52 -2.81
N GLU A 118 0.32 -10.36 -3.68
CA GLU A 118 -0.81 -10.03 -4.52
C GLU A 118 -1.93 -11.04 -4.28
N PHE A 119 -3.12 -10.50 -4.04
CA PHE A 119 -4.32 -11.29 -3.84
C PHE A 119 -5.52 -10.61 -4.48
N LEU A 120 -6.07 -11.26 -5.51
CA LEU A 120 -7.18 -10.77 -6.31
C LEU A 120 -6.87 -9.42 -6.96
N THR A 121 -7.51 -8.36 -6.48
CA THR A 121 -7.34 -7.00 -7.00
C THR A 121 -6.38 -6.17 -6.14
N LEU A 122 -5.80 -6.74 -5.08
CA LEU A 122 -4.94 -6.03 -4.13
C LEU A 122 -3.48 -6.41 -4.31
N ILE A 123 -2.59 -5.44 -4.17
CA ILE A 123 -1.15 -5.67 -4.13
C ILE A 123 -0.50 -4.86 -3.00
N PHE A 124 0.45 -5.52 -2.35
CA PHE A 124 1.34 -4.94 -1.36
C PHE A 124 2.77 -5.17 -1.83
N VAL A 125 3.59 -4.13 -1.83
CA VAL A 125 5.04 -4.25 -2.06
C VAL A 125 5.74 -3.65 -0.85
N THR A 126 6.69 -4.35 -0.26
CA THR A 126 7.49 -3.86 0.87
C THR A 126 8.94 -3.75 0.44
N PHE A 127 9.58 -2.64 0.78
CA PHE A 127 10.93 -2.30 0.35
C PHE A 127 11.89 -2.35 1.54
N TYR A 128 13.07 -2.89 1.30
CA TYR A 128 14.12 -3.04 2.30
C TYR A 128 15.47 -2.62 1.72
N ASP A 129 16.37 -2.20 2.60
CA ASP A 129 17.76 -1.99 2.22
C ASP A 129 18.56 -3.30 2.10
N LYS A 130 19.88 -3.17 1.88
CA LYS A 130 20.79 -4.33 1.76
C LYS A 130 20.91 -5.12 3.07
N GLU A 131 20.72 -4.46 4.20
CA GLU A 131 20.75 -5.04 5.55
C GLU A 131 19.37 -5.55 5.98
N SER A 132 18.40 -5.58 5.05
CA SER A 132 17.02 -6.00 5.27
C SER A 132 16.25 -5.12 6.27
N GLN A 133 16.66 -3.86 6.44
CA GLN A 133 15.88 -2.88 7.20
C GLN A 133 14.70 -2.38 6.36
N TYR A 134 13.53 -2.29 6.98
CA TYR A 134 12.31 -1.84 6.32
C TYR A 134 12.39 -0.34 5.97
N LEU A 135 12.09 -0.01 4.72
CA LEU A 135 12.12 1.37 4.22
C LEU A 135 10.73 1.90 3.87
N GLY A 136 9.77 1.03 3.55
CA GLY A 136 8.44 1.49 3.18
C GLY A 136 7.61 0.45 2.44
N THR A 137 6.42 0.86 2.01
CA THR A 137 5.48 -0.03 1.35
C THR A 137 4.64 0.68 0.30
N PHE A 138 4.46 0.03 -0.84
CA PHE A 138 3.36 0.32 -1.75
C PHE A 138 2.12 -0.47 -1.34
N ARG A 139 0.97 0.18 -1.37
CA ARG A 139 -0.34 -0.45 -1.21
C ARG A 139 -1.26 0.07 -2.29
N GLY A 140 -1.88 -0.83 -3.04
CA GLY A 140 -2.77 -0.43 -4.12
C GLY A 140 -3.74 -1.53 -4.51
N ASN A 141 -4.60 -1.15 -5.44
CA ASN A 141 -5.55 -2.06 -6.06
C ASN A 141 -5.59 -1.85 -7.57
N GLY A 142 -6.07 -2.86 -8.29
CA GLY A 142 -6.01 -2.87 -9.73
C GLY A 142 -6.60 -4.11 -10.37
N LEU A 143 -6.21 -4.31 -11.63
CA LEU A 143 -6.59 -5.49 -12.42
C LEU A 143 -5.33 -6.30 -12.71
N SER A 144 -5.42 -7.61 -12.45
CA SER A 144 -4.31 -8.52 -12.62
C SER A 144 -4.80 -9.94 -12.86
N THR A 145 -4.02 -10.69 -13.63
CA THR A 145 -4.15 -12.14 -13.79
C THR A 145 -3.11 -12.91 -12.98
N VAL A 146 -2.17 -12.19 -12.37
CA VAL A 146 -1.20 -12.73 -11.43
C VAL A 146 -1.92 -12.90 -10.08
N ASN A 147 -1.51 -13.88 -9.28
CA ASN A 147 -1.86 -14.02 -7.87
C ASN A 147 -0.71 -14.76 -7.22
N GLY A 148 -0.23 -14.29 -6.07
CA GLY A 148 0.84 -14.98 -5.36
C GLY A 148 1.77 -14.05 -4.61
N VAL A 149 2.97 -14.58 -4.34
CA VAL A 149 4.00 -13.92 -3.55
C VAL A 149 5.33 -14.06 -4.26
N GLY A 150 6.20 -13.06 -4.09
CA GLY A 150 7.56 -13.15 -4.58
C GLY A 150 8.48 -12.16 -3.90
N SER A 151 9.77 -12.37 -4.13
CA SER A 151 10.83 -11.54 -3.60
C SER A 151 11.94 -11.38 -4.61
N GLY A 152 12.62 -10.25 -4.54
CA GLY A 152 13.66 -9.93 -5.49
C GLY A 152 14.50 -8.75 -5.07
N ALA A 153 15.27 -8.29 -6.04
CA ALA A 153 16.10 -7.12 -5.94
C ALA A 153 15.71 -6.10 -7.01
N GLY A 154 16.00 -4.83 -6.73
CA GLY A 154 15.70 -3.73 -7.64
C GLY A 154 16.28 -2.43 -7.11
N ILE A 155 16.13 -1.36 -7.88
CA ILE A 155 16.54 0.00 -7.51
C ILE A 155 15.56 1.02 -8.08
N PHE A 156 15.47 2.18 -7.44
CA PHE A 156 14.81 3.35 -8.04
C PHE A 156 15.79 4.11 -8.94
N TYR A 157 15.29 4.61 -10.08
CA TYR A 157 15.96 5.58 -10.94
C TYR A 157 15.01 6.72 -11.34
#